data_AF-A0A3M1WSU3-F1
#
_entry.id   AF-A0A3M1WSU3-F1
#
_cell.length_a   1.000
_cell.length_b   1.000
_cell.length_c   1.000
_cell.angle_alpha   90.00
_cell.angle_beta   90.00
_cell.angle_gamma   90.00
#
_symmetry.space_group_name_H-M   'P 1'
#
loop_
_entity.id
_entity.type
_entity.pdbx_description
1 polymer ?
#
loop_
_entity_poly.entity_id
_entity_poly.type
_entity_poly.pdbx_seq_one_letter_code
_entity_poly.pdbx_strand_id
1 'polypeptide(L)'
;VGMERDVFWLIAGWGSRMFEWSLLVSLPVVASLLLVNISFGIITRAAPQLNIFAVGFPLTLLLGFALMLVSLPTLGPLFESLAERGFLFMRGVLGL
;
A
#
# COMPACT_ATOMS: atom_id res chain seq x y z
N VAL A 1 19.38 34.25 -4.30
CA VAL A 1 19.19 32.94 -4.97
C VAL A 1 17.98 32.29 -4.31
N GLY A 2 16.78 32.68 -4.73
CA GLY A 2 15.56 32.05 -4.26
C GLY A 2 15.35 30.80 -5.09
N MET A 3 15.21 29.64 -4.46
CA MET A 3 14.53 28.53 -5.13
C MET A 3 13.20 29.08 -5.62
N GLU A 4 13.01 29.13 -6.94
CA GLU A 4 11.80 29.64 -7.57
C GLU A 4 10.60 29.03 -6.86
N ARG A 5 9.68 29.87 -6.38
CA ARG A 5 8.48 29.47 -5.62
C ARG A 5 7.76 28.28 -6.25
N ASP A 6 7.87 28.15 -7.56
CA ASP A 6 7.30 27.09 -8.39
C ASP A 6 7.90 25.71 -8.11
N VAL A 7 9.22 25.60 -7.86
CA VAL A 7 9.89 24.33 -7.51
C VAL A 7 9.40 23.80 -6.16
N PHE A 8 9.17 24.70 -5.20
CA PHE A 8 8.61 24.33 -3.90
C PHE A 8 7.21 23.73 -4.03
N TRP A 9 6.35 24.36 -4.83
CA TRP A 9 5.01 23.84 -5.10
C TRP A 9 5.03 22.53 -5.89
N LEU A 10 5.99 22.38 -6.82
CA LEU A 10 6.17 21.16 -7.60
C LEU A 10 6.54 19.97 -6.69
N ILE A 11 7.46 20.16 -5.75
CA ILE A 11 7.85 19.15 -4.75
C ILE A 11 6.69 18.84 -3.81
N ALA A 12 6.00 19.86 -3.29
CA ALA A 12 4.84 19.67 -2.42
C ALA A 12 3.73 18.88 -3.13
N GLY A 13 3.46 19.19 -4.40
CA GLY A 13 2.50 18.47 -5.24
C GLY A 13 2.90 17.02 -5.55
N TRP A 14 4.18 16.66 -5.43
CA TRP A 14 4.62 15.28 -5.63
C TRP A 14 4.16 14.35 -4.50
N GLY A 15 3.85 14.89 -3.31
CA GLY A 15 3.29 14.13 -2.20
C GLY A 15 1.95 13.46 -2.53
N SER A 16 1.11 14.08 -3.35
CA SER A 16 -0.16 13.45 -3.78
C SER A 16 0.09 12.22 -4.64
N ARG A 17 1.08 12.28 -5.53
CA ARG A 17 1.51 11.13 -6.34
C ARG A 17 2.06 10.02 -5.45
N MET A 18 2.88 10.34 -4.45
CA MET A 18 3.37 9.33 -3.51
C MET A 18 2.22 8.59 -2.80
N PHE A 19 1.18 9.31 -2.38
CA PHE A 19 0.01 8.70 -1.76
C PHE A 19 -0.75 7.79 -2.73
N GLU A 20 -0.99 8.25 -3.96
CA GLU A 20 -1.65 7.47 -5.01
C GLU A 20 -0.92 6.15 -5.28
N TRP A 21 0.39 6.20 -5.51
CA TRP A 21 1.21 5.00 -5.77
C TRP A 21 1.24 4.07 -4.57
N SER A 22 1.41 4.60 -3.36
CA SER A 22 1.39 3.79 -2.12
C SER A 22 0.05 3.09 -1.93
N LEU A 23 -1.06 3.79 -2.22
CA LEU A 23 -2.40 3.21 -2.14
C LEU A 23 -2.58 2.10 -3.19
N LEU A 24 -2.16 2.31 -4.43
CA LEU A 24 -2.22 1.31 -5.49
C LEU A 24 -1.40 0.05 -5.17
N VAL A 25 -0.19 0.23 -4.64
CA VAL A 25 0.70 -0.88 -4.25
C VAL A 25 0.11 -1.67 -3.08
N SER A 26 -0.49 -1.00 -2.09
CA SER A 26 -1.09 -1.66 -0.92
C SER A 26 -2.49 -2.21 -1.17
N LEU A 27 -3.20 -1.72 -2.21
CA LEU A 27 -4.59 -2.04 -2.50
C LEU A 27 -4.91 -3.54 -2.49
N PRO A 28 -4.13 -4.42 -3.15
CA PRO A 28 -4.49 -5.84 -3.24
C PRO A 28 -4.47 -6.53 -1.87
N VAL A 29 -3.47 -6.21 -1.05
CA VAL A 29 -3.30 -6.79 0.29
C VAL A 29 -4.34 -6.21 1.25
N VAL A 30 -4.53 -4.88 1.26
CA VAL A 30 -5.51 -4.22 2.14
C VAL A 30 -6.94 -4.65 1.81
N ALA A 31 -7.31 -4.71 0.52
CA ALA A 31 -8.62 -5.17 0.10
C ALA A 31 -8.85 -6.64 0.49
N SER A 32 -7.84 -7.50 0.31
CA SER A 32 -7.93 -8.91 0.72
C SER A 32 -8.13 -9.05 2.23
N LEU A 33 -7.35 -8.32 3.04
CA LEU A 33 -7.50 -8.33 4.50
C LEU A 33 -8.84 -7.74 4.94
N LEU A 34 -9.35 -6.72 4.25
CA LEU A 34 -10.67 -6.17 4.52
C LEU A 34 -11.76 -7.23 4.30
N LEU A 35 -11.70 -7.97 3.20
CA LEU A 35 -12.63 -9.07 2.91
C LEU A 35 -12.55 -10.18 3.96
N VAL A 36 -11.34 -10.51 4.43
CA VAL A 36 -11.13 -11.46 5.53
C VAL A 36 -11.79 -10.96 6.82
N ASN A 37 -11.61 -9.69 7.18
CA ASN A 37 -12.24 -9.08 8.35
C ASN A 37 -13.78 -9.07 8.25
N ILE A 38 -14.33 -8.78 7.06
CA ILE A 38 -15.77 -8.85 6.81
C ILE A 38 -16.28 -10.29 6.97
N SER A 39 -15.57 -11.26 6.38
CA SER A 39 -15.90 -12.69 6.48
C SER A 39 -15.91 -13.15 7.93
N PHE A 40 -14.95 -12.68 8.73
CA PHE A 40 -14.90 -12.92 10.16
C PHE A 40 -16.11 -12.36 10.90
N GLY A 41 -16.53 -11.13 10.58
CA GLY A 41 -17.74 -10.54 11.14
C GLY A 41 -19.00 -11.38 10.84
N ILE A 42 -19.07 -11.98 9.65
CA ILE A 42 -20.16 -12.92 9.29
C ILE A 42 -20.06 -14.21 10.12
N ILE A 43 -18.87 -14.79 10.26
CA ILE A 43 -18.63 -16.02 11.04
C ILE A 43 -19.01 -15.81 12.51
N THR A 44 -18.70 -14.66 13.11
CA THR A 44 -19.09 -14.36 14.50
C THR A 44 -20.60 -14.40 14.69
N ARG A 45 -21.37 -13.94 13.69
CA ARG A 45 -22.83 -13.99 13.73
C ARG A 45 -23.36 -15.41 13.56
N ALA A 46 -22.72 -16.23 12.72
CA ALA A 46 -23.14 -17.61 12.45
C ALA A 46 -22.75 -18.59 13.57
N ALA A 47 -21.62 -18.37 14.25
CA ALA A 47 -21.09 -19.23 15.29
C ALA A 47 -20.55 -18.39 16.48
N PRO A 48 -21.45 -17.87 17.34
CA PRO A 48 -21.08 -16.95 18.43
C PRO A 48 -20.21 -17.59 19.51
N GLN A 49 -20.16 -18.94 19.59
CA GLN A 49 -19.26 -19.65 20.49
C GLN A 49 -17.79 -19.70 20.02
N LEU A 50 -17.49 -19.35 18.76
CA LEU A 50 -16.10 -19.22 18.33
C LEU A 50 -15.51 -17.99 19.01
N ASN A 51 -14.51 -18.22 19.85
CA ASN A 51 -13.69 -17.13 20.39
C ASN A 51 -12.89 -16.51 19.22
N ILE A 52 -13.49 -15.52 18.57
CA ILE A 52 -12.91 -14.86 17.41
C ILE A 52 -11.58 -14.17 17.73
N PHE A 53 -11.35 -13.77 18.99
CA PHE A 53 -10.04 -13.28 19.38
C PHE A 53 -8.99 -14.39 19.38
N ALA A 54 -9.36 -15.60 19.80
CA ALA A 54 -8.46 -16.76 19.78
C ALA A 54 -8.18 -17.29 18.36
N VAL A 55 -9.17 -17.24 17.45
CA VAL A 55 -9.04 -17.83 16.10
C VAL A 55 -8.73 -16.80 15.02
N GLY A 56 -9.32 -15.61 15.12
CA GLY A 56 -9.21 -14.56 14.12
C GLY A 56 -7.83 -13.94 14.03
N PHE A 57 -7.16 -13.71 15.17
CA PHE A 57 -5.81 -13.15 15.17
C PHE A 57 -4.77 -14.07 14.50
N PRO A 58 -4.64 -15.36 14.88
CA PRO A 58 -3.72 -16.27 14.19
C PRO A 58 -4.02 -16.41 12.70
N LEU A 59 -5.30 -16.48 12.32
CA LEU A 59 -5.67 -16.65 10.92
C LEU A 59 -5.36 -15.39 10.09
N THR A 60 -5.64 -14.20 10.62
CA THR A 60 -5.34 -12.93 9.93
C THR A 60 -3.83 -12.74 9.77
N LEU A 61 -3.05 -13.17 10.77
CA LEU A 61 -1.59 -13.17 10.69
C LEU A 61 -1.09 -14.12 9.57
N LEU A 62 -1.56 -15.38 9.55
CA LEU A 62 -1.21 -16.34 8.50
C LEU A 62 -1.60 -15.86 7.12
N LEU A 63 -2.81 -15.32 6.97
CA LEU A 63 -3.28 -14.76 5.69
C LEU A 63 -2.47 -13.53 5.29
N GLY A 64 -2.10 -12.66 6.24
CA GLY A 64 -1.22 -11.52 5.98
C GLY A 64 0.13 -11.96 5.42
N PHE A 65 0.77 -12.95 6.03
CA PHE A 65 2.03 -13.52 5.53
C PHE A 65 1.86 -14.21 4.17
N ALA A 66 0.78 -14.96 3.96
CA ALA A 66 0.49 -15.61 2.68
C ALA A 66 0.29 -14.58 1.56
N LEU A 67 -0.48 -13.51 1.82
CA LEU A 67 -0.69 -12.42 0.88
C LEU A 67 0.61 -11.68 0.58
N MET A 68 1.46 -11.43 1.59
CA MET A 68 2.79 -10.86 1.39
C MET A 68 3.64 -11.74 0.47
N LEU A 69 3.71 -13.05 0.71
CA LEU A 69 4.44 -14.01 -0.12
C LEU A 69 3.97 -14.00 -1.58
N VAL A 70 2.66 -13.98 -1.80
CA VAL A 70 2.07 -13.92 -3.15
C VAL A 70 2.35 -12.58 -3.83
N SER A 71 2.35 -11.48 -3.07
CA SER A 71 2.62 -10.14 -3.61
C SER A 71 4.11 -9.86 -3.84
N LEU A 72 5.01 -10.59 -3.17
CA LEU A 72 6.45 -10.32 -3.16
C LEU A 72 7.08 -10.22 -4.57
N PRO A 73 6.77 -11.12 -5.53
CA PRO A 73 7.34 -11.05 -6.88
C PRO A 73 6.96 -9.78 -7.64
N THR A 74 5.83 -9.16 -7.30
CA THR A 74 5.36 -7.94 -7.95
C THR A 74 6.10 -6.69 -7.46
N LEU A 75 6.73 -6.75 -6.27
CA LEU A 75 7.42 -5.59 -5.68
C LEU A 75 8.64 -5.14 -6.48
N GLY A 76 9.39 -6.07 -7.08
CA GLY A 76 10.58 -5.74 -7.88
C GLY A 76 10.25 -4.81 -9.07
N PRO A 77 9.40 -5.24 -10.02
CA PRO A 77 8.99 -4.41 -11.14
C PRO A 77 8.29 -3.11 -10.72
N LEU A 78 7.49 -3.15 -9.66
CA LEU A 78 6.84 -1.95 -9.12
C LEU A 78 7.89 -0.95 -8.61
N PHE A 79 8.86 -1.41 -7.84
CA PHE A 79 9.93 -0.57 -7.31
C PHE A 79 10.75 0.09 -8.43
N GLU A 80 11.13 -0.67 -9.46
CA GLU A 80 11.83 -0.13 -10.63
C GLU A 80 11.02 1.00 -11.28
N SER A 81 9.73 0.76 -11.55
CA SER A 81 8.85 1.76 -12.16
C SER A 81 8.67 3.04 -11.32
N LEU A 82 8.62 2.91 -9.99
CA LEU A 82 8.47 4.04 -9.08
C LEU A 82 9.79 4.81 -8.93
N ALA A 83 10.92 4.10 -8.90
CA ALA A 83 12.24 4.70 -8.88
C ALA A 83 12.46 5.53 -10.15
N GLU A 84 12.16 4.99 -11.34
CA GLU A 84 12.23 5.72 -12.61
C GLU A 84 11.40 7.01 -12.57
N ARG A 85 10.16 6.96 -12.09
CA ARG A 85 9.30 8.14 -11.94
C ARG A 85 9.89 9.18 -10.97
N GLY A 86 10.52 8.73 -9.88
CA GLY A 86 11.23 9.59 -8.94
C GLY A 86 12.45 10.25 -9.57
N PHE A 87 13.25 9.50 -10.32
CA PHE A 87 14.41 10.04 -11.05
C PHE A 87 14.00 11.05 -12.12
N LEU A 88 12.95 10.76 -12.90
CA LEU A 88 12.39 11.69 -13.88
C LEU A 88 11.91 12.99 -13.22
N PHE A 89 11.28 12.89 -12.05
CA PHE A 89 10.88 14.07 -11.28
C PHE A 89 12.08 14.91 -10.83
N MET A 90 13.12 14.27 -10.28
CA MET A 90 14.35 14.96 -9.87
C MET A 90 15.04 15.66 -11.05
N ARG A 91 15.07 15.03 -12.23
CA ARG A 91 15.60 15.65 -13.45
C ARG A 91 14.81 16.90 -13.86
N GLY A 92 13.49 16.80 -13.86
CA GLY A 92 12.60 17.94 -14.12
C GLY A 92 12.76 19.09 -13.12
N VAL A 93 13.00 18.78 -11.83
CA VAL A 93 13.31 19.78 -10.79
C VAL A 93 14.65 20.47 -11.04
N LEU A 94 15.65 19.73 -11.52
CA LEU A 94 16.99 20.26 -11.82
C LEU A 94 17.08 20.99 -13.16
N GLY A 95 16.02 20.97 -13.98
CA GLY A 95 16.01 21.58 -15.31
C GLY A 95 16.85 20.81 -16.34
N LEU A 96 17.08 19.51 -16.12
CA LEU A 96 17.83 18.57 -16.98
C LEU A 96 16.90 17.56 -17.67
#